data_AF-A0AAN6VMS0-F1
#
_entry.id   AF-A0AAN6VMS0-F1
#
_cell.length_a   1.000
_cell.length_b   1.000
_cell.length_c   1.000
_cell.angle_alpha   90.00
_cell.angle_beta   90.00
_cell.angle_gamma   90.00
#
_symmetry.space_group_name_H-M   'P 1'
#
loop_
_entity.id
_entity.type
_entity.pdbx_description
1 polymer ?
#
loop_
_entity_poly.entity_id
_entity_poly.type
_entity_poly.pdbx_seq_one_letter_code
_entity_poly.pdbx_strand_id
1 'polypeptide(L)'
;MMADWEIAPGRIRVGTGEDTENIAFSSSYLAQGRAVPVTDGTAFQVVEIQPGGSLRWSAEESRTRLCSVARGIIRVKLPEKEFPIGPNGMWMVKQGVACTVVNPFYLGATVHVTTIEGDEL
;
A
#
# COMPACT_ATOMS: atom_id res chain seq x y z
N MET A 1 -13.71 17.46 -8.78
CA MET A 1 -14.39 16.51 -9.69
C MET A 1 -13.34 15.48 -10.08
N MET A 2 -13.65 14.18 -9.99
CA MET A 2 -12.75 13.13 -10.48
C MET A 2 -12.83 13.08 -12.01
N ALA A 3 -11.73 12.72 -12.67
CA ALA A 3 -11.75 12.51 -14.11
C ALA A 3 -12.51 11.22 -14.46
N ASP A 4 -13.13 11.15 -15.64
CA ASP A 4 -13.94 9.99 -16.05
C ASP A 4 -13.16 8.67 -15.96
N TRP A 5 -11.89 8.69 -16.36
CA TRP A 5 -11.01 7.51 -16.29
C TRP A 5 -10.77 7.03 -14.86
N GLU A 6 -10.85 7.92 -13.86
CA GLU A 6 -10.68 7.56 -12.44
C GLU A 6 -11.91 6.83 -11.89
N ILE A 7 -13.09 7.12 -12.45
CA ILE A 7 -14.37 6.47 -12.13
C ILE A 7 -14.42 5.10 -12.82
N ALA A 8 -14.16 5.06 -14.13
CA ALA A 8 -14.04 3.83 -14.90
C ALA A 8 -13.12 4.07 -16.13
N PRO A 9 -12.10 3.21 -16.37
CA PRO A 9 -11.85 1.92 -15.73
C PRO A 9 -10.98 1.98 -14.45
N GLY A 10 -10.63 3.18 -13.97
CA GLY A 10 -9.75 3.39 -12.81
C GLY A 10 -8.26 3.32 -13.14
N ARG A 11 -7.90 3.31 -14.43
CA ARG A 11 -6.51 3.25 -14.90
C ARG A 11 -6.40 3.75 -16.33
N ILE A 12 -5.22 4.26 -16.69
CA ILE A 12 -4.89 4.62 -18.07
C ILE A 12 -3.92 3.58 -18.61
N ARG A 13 -4.15 3.17 -19.86
CA ARG A 13 -3.32 2.19 -20.57
C ARG A 13 -2.77 2.79 -21.86
N VAL A 14 -1.56 2.38 -22.22
CA VAL A 14 -0.91 2.67 -23.50
C VAL A 14 -0.45 1.38 -24.16
N GLY A 15 -0.19 1.42 -25.46
CA GLY A 15 0.18 0.23 -26.25
C GLY A 15 -1.02 -0.52 -26.82
N THR A 16 -0.74 -1.62 -27.53
CA THR A 16 -1.75 -2.45 -28.21
C THR A 16 -1.42 -3.92 -28.07
N GLY A 17 -2.43 -4.76 -27.86
CA GLY A 17 -2.23 -6.21 -27.75
C GLY A 17 -1.40 -6.57 -26.51
N GLU A 18 -0.34 -7.36 -26.71
CA GLU A 18 0.54 -7.83 -25.65
C GLU A 18 1.38 -6.71 -25.02
N ASP A 19 1.63 -5.61 -25.75
CA ASP A 19 2.39 -4.45 -25.28
C ASP A 19 1.54 -3.44 -24.46
N THR A 20 0.40 -3.87 -23.94
CA THR A 20 -0.49 -2.97 -23.18
C THR A 20 0.01 -2.76 -21.75
N GLU A 21 0.44 -1.55 -21.42
CA GLU A 21 0.94 -1.18 -20.09
C GLU A 21 -0.02 -0.22 -19.38
N ASN A 22 -0.14 -0.32 -18.06
CA ASN A 22 -0.89 0.65 -17.26
C ASN A 22 0.06 1.79 -16.82
N ILE A 23 -0.24 3.04 -17.20
CA ILE A 23 0.61 4.20 -16.90
C ILE A 23 0.04 5.11 -15.80
N ALA A 24 -1.20 4.88 -15.39
CA ALA A 24 -1.82 5.59 -14.27
C ALA A 24 -2.89 4.71 -13.62
N PHE A 25 -3.10 4.91 -12.31
CA PHE A 25 -4.06 4.18 -11.50
C PHE A 25 -4.81 5.17 -10.61
N SER A 26 -6.12 5.04 -10.52
CA SER A 26 -6.94 5.88 -9.64
C SER A 26 -6.88 5.36 -8.20
N SER A 27 -7.20 6.23 -7.24
CA SER A 27 -7.27 5.85 -5.83
C SER A 27 -8.26 4.71 -5.59
N SER A 28 -9.44 4.74 -6.21
CA SER A 28 -10.46 3.66 -6.10
C SER A 28 -9.97 2.33 -6.66
N TYR A 29 -9.16 2.36 -7.73
CA TYR A 29 -8.55 1.17 -8.29
C TYR A 29 -7.48 0.56 -7.37
N LEU A 30 -6.70 1.40 -6.69
CA LEU A 30 -5.65 0.98 -5.77
C LEU A 30 -6.18 0.60 -4.37
N ALA A 31 -7.41 1.00 -4.03
CA ALA A 31 -8.07 0.72 -2.75
C ALA A 31 -8.95 -0.54 -2.77
N GLN A 32 -8.76 -1.46 -3.72
CA GLN A 32 -9.56 -2.69 -3.88
C GLN A 32 -9.26 -3.80 -2.86
N GLY A 33 -8.56 -3.50 -1.77
CA GLY A 33 -8.20 -4.48 -0.73
C GLY A 33 -7.10 -5.47 -1.13
N ARG A 34 -6.44 -5.28 -2.27
CA ARG A 34 -5.32 -6.10 -2.76
C ARG A 34 -4.22 -5.23 -3.34
N ALA A 35 -2.99 -5.75 -3.34
CA ALA A 35 -1.90 -5.15 -4.09
C ALA A 35 -2.14 -5.27 -5.60
N VAL A 36 -1.91 -4.16 -6.31
CA VAL A 36 -2.05 -4.04 -7.76
C VAL A 36 -0.64 -4.04 -8.37
N PRO A 37 -0.29 -4.96 -9.27
CA PRO A 37 0.97 -4.88 -10.01
C PRO A 37 1.05 -3.56 -10.78
N VAL A 38 2.13 -2.81 -10.59
CA VAL A 38 2.36 -1.50 -11.22
C VAL A 38 3.55 -1.50 -12.17
N THR A 39 4.53 -2.37 -11.94
CA THR A 39 5.67 -2.67 -12.82
C THR A 39 6.25 -4.03 -12.40
N ASP A 40 7.20 -4.57 -13.17
CA ASP A 40 7.86 -5.85 -12.85
C ASP A 40 8.39 -5.88 -11.41
N GLY A 41 8.07 -6.97 -10.70
CA GLY A 41 8.44 -7.19 -9.30
C GLY A 41 7.86 -6.19 -8.31
N THR A 42 6.96 -5.29 -8.72
CA THR A 42 6.44 -4.22 -7.86
C THR A 42 4.93 -4.09 -7.92
N ALA A 43 4.30 -4.06 -6.75
CA ALA A 43 2.87 -3.83 -6.61
C ALA A 43 2.59 -2.66 -5.66
N PHE A 44 1.47 -1.97 -5.86
CA PHE A 44 1.03 -0.86 -5.02
C PHE A 44 -0.37 -1.10 -4.46
N GLN A 45 -0.62 -0.64 -3.24
CA GLN A 45 -1.93 -0.69 -2.60
C GLN A 45 -2.18 0.59 -1.81
N VAL A 46 -3.41 1.08 -1.86
CA VAL A 46 -3.93 2.06 -0.90
C VAL A 46 -4.72 1.29 0.16
N VAL A 47 -4.34 1.48 1.42
CA VAL A 47 -5.01 0.84 2.56
C VAL A 47 -5.67 1.90 3.43
N GLU A 48 -6.97 1.76 3.63
CA GLU A 48 -7.72 2.54 4.60
C GLU A 48 -7.83 1.78 5.91
N ILE A 49 -7.38 2.41 7.00
CA ILE A 49 -7.48 1.88 8.34
C ILE A 49 -8.54 2.67 9.09
N GLN A 50 -9.68 2.02 9.30
CA GLN A 50 -10.83 2.61 9.98
C GLN A 50 -10.48 3.07 11.40
N PRO A 51 -11.24 4.01 11.98
CA PRO A 51 -11.08 4.37 13.39
C PRO A 51 -11.13 3.15 14.31
N GLY A 52 -10.16 3.02 15.23
CA GLY A 52 -10.00 1.85 16.09
C GLY A 52 -9.56 0.55 15.37
N GLY A 53 -9.39 0.61 14.05
CA GLY A 53 -9.06 -0.54 13.22
C GLY A 53 -7.58 -0.91 13.30
N SER A 54 -7.29 -2.13 12.86
CA SER A 54 -5.91 -2.59 12.69
C SER A 54 -5.77 -3.45 11.43
N LEU A 55 -4.53 -3.53 10.95
CA LEU A 55 -4.12 -4.37 9.85
C LEU A 55 -2.86 -5.12 10.27
N ARG A 56 -2.80 -6.41 9.94
CA ARG A 56 -1.63 -7.24 10.19
C ARG A 56 -1.10 -7.81 8.88
N TRP A 57 0.18 -7.59 8.64
CA TRP A 57 0.96 -8.36 7.67
C TRP A 57 1.72 -9.44 8.42
N SER A 58 1.54 -10.68 7.98
CA SER A 58 2.37 -11.81 8.42
C SER A 58 3.79 -11.65 7.86
N ALA A 59 4.74 -12.33 8.49
CA ALA A 59 6.08 -12.49 7.94
C ALA A 59 5.97 -13.17 6.57
N GLU A 60 6.66 -12.62 5.57
CA GLU A 60 6.71 -13.13 4.20
C GLU A 60 8.16 -13.09 3.72
N GLU A 61 8.71 -14.24 3.36
CA GLU A 61 10.13 -14.37 3.04
C GLU A 61 10.50 -13.77 1.69
N SER A 62 9.56 -13.67 0.76
CA SER A 62 9.83 -13.27 -0.63
C SER A 62 9.54 -11.81 -0.93
N ARG A 63 9.08 -11.00 0.03
CA ARG A 63 8.63 -9.63 -0.26
C ARG A 63 9.03 -8.62 0.81
N THR A 64 9.43 -7.44 0.35
CA THR A 64 9.61 -6.24 1.19
C THR A 64 8.44 -5.28 0.96
N ARG A 65 7.95 -4.64 2.01
CA ARG A 65 6.95 -3.57 1.92
C ARG A 65 7.53 -2.24 2.34
N LEU A 66 7.41 -1.24 1.48
CA LEU A 66 7.62 0.16 1.81
C LEU A 66 6.26 0.78 2.07
N CYS A 67 6.03 1.25 3.29
CA CYS A 67 4.75 1.79 3.71
C CYS A 67 4.90 3.27 4.04
N SER A 68 3.96 4.11 3.64
CA SER A 68 3.94 5.53 4.01
C SER A 68 2.53 6.00 4.36
N VAL A 69 2.45 6.96 5.28
CA VAL A 69 1.16 7.53 5.69
C VAL A 69 0.80 8.66 4.74
N ALA A 70 -0.27 8.49 3.98
CA ALA A 70 -0.85 9.55 3.16
C ALA A 70 -1.75 10.47 4.00
N ARG A 71 -2.46 9.91 4.99
CA ARG A 71 -3.39 10.65 5.86
C ARG A 71 -3.49 10.02 7.25
N GLY A 72 -3.65 10.87 8.26
CA GLY A 72 -3.88 10.45 9.64
C GLY A 72 -2.60 10.18 10.41
N ILE A 73 -2.73 9.66 11.63
CA ILE A 73 -1.63 9.19 12.46
C ILE A 73 -1.95 7.74 12.83
N ILE A 74 -0.96 6.86 12.74
CA ILE A 74 -1.11 5.44 13.08
C ILE A 74 -0.01 5.04 14.06
N ARG A 75 -0.19 3.89 14.72
CA ARG A 75 0.89 3.19 15.42
C ARG A 75 1.36 2.01 14.60
N VAL A 76 2.66 1.94 14.37
CA VAL A 76 3.32 0.82 13.69
C VAL A 76 3.99 -0.03 14.75
N LYS A 77 3.74 -1.34 14.71
CA LYS A 77 4.37 -2.36 15.55
C LYS A 77 5.18 -3.31 14.67
N LEU A 78 6.49 -3.26 14.87
CA LEU A 78 7.49 -4.21 14.35
C LEU A 78 8.00 -5.07 15.53
N PRO A 79 8.76 -6.15 15.29
CA PRO A 79 9.20 -7.06 16.36
C PRO A 79 9.91 -6.37 17.52
N GLU A 80 10.78 -5.40 17.24
CA GLU A 80 11.62 -4.75 18.24
C GLU A 80 11.12 -3.38 18.68
N LYS A 81 10.16 -2.79 17.94
CA LYS A 81 9.79 -1.39 18.14
C LYS A 81 8.34 -1.11 17.80
N GLU A 82 7.72 -0.30 18.64
CA GLU A 82 6.42 0.32 18.37
C GLU A 82 6.59 1.84 18.38
N PHE A 83 5.99 2.52 17.40
CA PHE A 83 6.08 3.99 17.29
C PHE A 83 4.85 4.58 16.58
N PRO A 84 4.43 5.81 16.96
CA PRO A 84 3.48 6.56 16.16
C PRO A 84 4.15 7.12 14.91
N ILE A 85 3.41 7.23 13.81
CA ILE A 85 3.87 7.89 12.59
C ILE A 85 2.71 8.63 11.92
N GLY A 86 2.98 9.86 11.50
CA GLY A 86 2.03 10.76 10.85
C GLY A 86 2.29 10.92 9.35
N PRO A 87 1.55 11.84 8.69
CA PRO A 87 1.61 12.00 7.24
C PRO A 87 3.02 12.26 6.71
N ASN A 88 3.30 11.73 5.53
CA ASN A 88 4.62 11.74 4.86
C ASN A 88 5.70 10.91 5.56
N GLY A 89 5.42 10.35 6.74
CA GLY A 89 6.28 9.37 7.37
C GLY A 89 6.23 8.03 6.64
N MET A 90 7.38 7.35 6.58
CA MET A 90 7.54 6.04 5.95
C MET A 90 8.22 5.06 6.90
N TRP A 91 7.87 3.78 6.75
CA TRP A 91 8.57 2.67 7.38
C TRP A 91 8.68 1.49 6.40
N MET A 92 9.62 0.59 6.68
CA MET A 92 9.85 -0.61 5.89
C MET A 92 9.51 -1.85 6.71
N VAL A 93 8.86 -2.81 6.06
CA VAL A 93 8.68 -4.18 6.55
C VAL A 93 9.57 -5.07 5.67
N LYS A 94 10.70 -5.52 6.21
CA LYS A 94 11.63 -6.40 5.51
C LYS A 94 11.02 -7.79 5.30
N GLN A 95 11.60 -8.55 4.38
CA GLN A 95 11.36 -9.99 4.25
C GLN A 95 11.48 -10.70 5.61
N GLY A 96 10.62 -11.68 5.85
CA GLY A 96 10.56 -12.45 7.09
C GLY A 96 10.04 -11.66 8.31
N VAL A 97 9.70 -10.38 8.16
CA VAL A 97 9.24 -9.53 9.27
C VAL A 97 7.72 -9.37 9.24
N ALA A 98 7.07 -9.70 10.36
CA ALA A 98 5.66 -9.36 10.57
C ALA A 98 5.50 -7.90 11.00
N CYS A 99 4.39 -7.27 10.60
CA CYS A 99 4.07 -5.90 10.96
C CYS A 99 2.59 -5.76 11.29
N THR A 100 2.27 -5.00 12.34
CA THR A 100 0.90 -4.60 12.66
C THR A 100 0.79 -3.09 12.65
N VAL A 101 -0.26 -2.59 12.01
CA VAL A 101 -0.61 -1.17 12.02
C VAL A 101 -1.94 -1.01 12.73
N VAL A 102 -2.01 -0.06 13.66
CA VAL A 102 -3.22 0.26 14.42
C VAL A 102 -3.54 1.73 14.24
N ASN A 103 -4.82 2.03 14.00
CA ASN A 103 -5.34 3.38 14.08
C ASN A 103 -6.10 3.55 15.40
N PRO A 104 -5.46 4.05 16.48
CA PRO A 104 -6.14 4.24 17.75
C PRO A 104 -7.02 5.51 17.80
N PHE A 105 -7.12 6.26 16.70
CA PHE A 105 -7.78 7.56 16.67
C PHE A 105 -9.19 7.49 16.07
N TYR A 106 -9.98 8.54 16.30
CA TYR A 106 -11.37 8.65 15.82
C TYR A 106 -11.50 8.93 14.31
N LEU A 107 -10.42 9.38 13.66
CA LEU A 107 -10.39 9.62 12.21
C LEU A 107 -9.70 8.46 11.51
N GLY A 108 -10.23 8.05 10.36
CA GLY A 108 -9.57 7.04 9.51
C GLY A 108 -8.19 7.50 9.04
N ALA A 109 -7.32 6.52 8.78
CA ALA A 109 -5.97 6.74 8.24
C ALA A 109 -5.81 6.07 6.88
N THR A 110 -4.94 6.62 6.05
CA THR A 110 -4.62 6.09 4.73
C THR A 110 -3.13 5.78 4.65
N VAL A 111 -2.80 4.56 4.29
CA VAL A 111 -1.44 4.06 4.11
C VAL A 111 -1.24 3.67 2.66
N HIS A 112 -0.17 4.16 2.04
CA HIS A 112 0.33 3.67 0.77
C HIS A 112 1.30 2.53 1.04
N VAL A 113 1.18 1.44 0.28
CA VAL A 113 2.02 0.26 0.43
C VAL A 113 2.58 -0.10 -0.93
N THR A 114 3.88 0.03 -1.08
CA THR A 114 4.63 -0.52 -2.22
C THR A 114 5.22 -1.85 -1.80
N THR A 115 4.86 -2.92 -2.47
CA THR A 115 5.44 -4.25 -2.28
C THR A 115 6.45 -4.50 -3.38
N ILE A 116 7.66 -4.88 -3.00
CA ILE A 116 8.77 -5.20 -3.88
C ILE A 116 9.09 -6.67 -3.66
N GLU A 117 9.10 -7.44 -4.75
CA GLU A 117 9.55 -8.83 -4.73
C GLU A 117 11.04 -8.88 -4.38
N GLY A 118 11.42 -9.83 -3.54
CA GLY A 118 12.81 -10.11 -3.23
C GLY A 118 13.52 -10.69 -4.43
N ASP A 119 14.81 -10.41 -4.54
CA ASP A 119 15.67 -11.14 -5.46
C ASP A 119 15.55 -12.65 -5.17
N GLU A 120 15.26 -13.45 -6.20
CA GLU A 120 15.42 -14.90 -6.11
C GLU A 120 16.92 -15.18 -5.89
N LEU A 121 17.27 -15.76 -4.73
CA LEU A 121 18.61 -16.27 -4.45
C LEU A 121 18.89 -17.56 -5.24
#